data_AF-A0A3E1Y6D8-F1
#
_entry.id   AF-A0A3E1Y6D8-F1
#
_cell.length_a   1.000
_cell.length_b   1.000
_cell.length_c   1.000
_cell.angle_alpha   90.00
_cell.angle_beta   90.00
_cell.angle_gamma   90.00
#
_symmetry.space_group_name_H-M   'P 1'
#
loop_
_entity.id
_entity.type
_entity.pdbx_description
1 polymer ?
#
loop_
_entity_poly.entity_id
_entity_poly.type
_entity_poly.pdbx_seq_one_letter_code
_entity_poly.pdbx_strand_id
1 'polypeptide(L)'
;MTSKKYSNIPPGWEGGFAQSNSAFAYPNPDLSSLPMLDNMDNISLLKRQQKVQWPEFSWEAQKGASNPDRCFVMFSPDISRIGYDNTGRVYSIICPQQGTFIPGVGTMNVEVTVTGQGGWVDESDTVNNLAADMMVLGKVWFSPSAKQTPFVKKLWDKFSQSNLPFPSDKKNAIKVTTHKAQDPNQGIFPVRKGETTTFESPDFAKHYEAYGVGNVEVQMGPIVKTNNEYVDTFNQLVLDLHNLCSGNMLQKDNILTWNVWFTEPSLVDQEEWKEHAELWRESIDVDHTSPTGEGRSARHFDGTPFQPIKELVDAKIKEIADWVEKHHP
;
A
#
# COMPACT_ATOMS: atom_id res chain seq x y z
N MET A 1 -5.74 -33.43 -3.58
CA MET A 1 -4.91 -32.58 -2.69
C MET A 1 -5.38 -32.83 -1.27
N THR A 2 -4.54 -33.40 -0.41
CA THR A 2 -4.84 -33.58 1.02
C THR A 2 -4.94 -32.20 1.67
N SER A 3 -6.10 -31.86 2.25
CA SER A 3 -6.27 -30.59 2.98
C SER A 3 -5.24 -30.51 4.10
N LYS A 4 -4.31 -29.55 4.02
CA LYS A 4 -3.41 -29.21 5.12
C LYS A 4 -4.32 -28.78 6.28
N LYS A 5 -4.35 -29.57 7.36
CA LYS A 5 -5.04 -29.16 8.59
C LYS A 5 -4.11 -28.20 9.33
N TYR A 6 -4.54 -26.96 9.50
CA TYR A 6 -3.83 -25.96 10.28
C TYR A 6 -4.13 -26.20 11.76
N SER A 7 -3.16 -26.73 12.51
CA SER A 7 -3.38 -27.26 13.86
C SER A 7 -3.34 -26.21 14.98
N ASN A 8 -3.07 -24.94 14.66
CA ASN A 8 -2.63 -23.95 15.65
C ASN A 8 -3.52 -22.71 15.73
N ILE A 9 -4.82 -22.82 15.46
CA ILE A 9 -5.74 -21.70 15.71
C ILE A 9 -5.78 -21.43 17.23
N PRO A 10 -5.50 -20.20 17.71
CA PRO A 10 -5.56 -19.88 19.13
C PRO A 10 -6.95 -20.14 19.73
N PRO A 11 -7.06 -20.53 21.00
CA PRO A 11 -8.36 -20.72 21.65
C PRO A 11 -9.20 -19.43 21.66
N GLY A 12 -10.51 -19.59 21.89
CA GLY A 12 -11.44 -18.46 22.02
C GLY A 12 -12.03 -17.94 20.71
N TRP A 13 -11.85 -18.65 19.60
CA TRP A 13 -12.60 -18.39 18.37
C TRP A 13 -14.08 -18.75 18.57
N GLU A 14 -14.97 -17.82 18.25
CA GLU A 14 -16.43 -18.02 18.28
C GLU A 14 -16.99 -18.20 16.86
N GLY A 15 -16.48 -17.41 15.92
CA GLY A 15 -16.94 -17.41 14.52
C GLY A 15 -18.39 -16.94 14.35
N GLY A 16 -18.97 -17.24 13.19
CA GLY A 16 -20.38 -16.98 12.89
C GLY A 16 -20.69 -15.62 12.26
N PHE A 17 -19.77 -14.64 12.27
CA PHE A 17 -20.05 -13.33 11.69
C PHE A 17 -20.28 -13.42 10.17
N ALA A 18 -19.48 -14.23 9.45
CA ALA A 18 -19.64 -14.44 8.02
C ALA A 18 -21.02 -15.04 7.66
N GLN A 19 -21.63 -15.80 8.57
CA GLN A 19 -22.93 -16.44 8.40
C GLN A 19 -24.10 -15.58 8.93
N SER A 20 -23.80 -14.46 9.59
CA SER A 20 -24.81 -13.57 10.18
C SER A 20 -25.70 -12.88 9.14
N ASN A 21 -25.22 -12.79 7.89
CA ASN A 21 -25.98 -12.26 6.75
C ASN A 21 -25.67 -13.09 5.50
N SER A 22 -26.70 -13.62 4.85
CA SER A 22 -26.55 -14.42 3.62
C SER A 22 -25.87 -13.66 2.47
N ALA A 23 -25.92 -12.33 2.46
CA ALA A 23 -25.24 -11.51 1.45
C ALA A 23 -23.70 -11.57 1.55
N PHE A 24 -23.16 -11.99 2.70
CA PHE A 24 -21.72 -12.07 2.93
C PHE A 24 -21.07 -13.31 2.30
N ALA A 25 -21.88 -14.24 1.79
CA ALA A 25 -21.41 -15.50 1.26
C ALA A 25 -20.70 -15.34 -0.10
N TYR A 26 -19.67 -16.16 -0.30
CA TYR A 26 -19.09 -16.38 -1.63
C TYR A 26 -20.12 -17.06 -2.57
N PRO A 27 -20.00 -16.87 -3.89
CA PRO A 27 -18.85 -16.33 -4.63
C PRO A 27 -18.74 -14.80 -4.68
N ASN A 28 -19.80 -14.06 -4.35
CA ASN A 28 -19.85 -12.61 -4.50
C ASN A 28 -20.29 -11.92 -3.20
N PRO A 29 -19.40 -11.82 -2.17
CA PRO A 29 -19.74 -11.15 -0.92
C PRO A 29 -20.13 -9.69 -1.14
N ASP A 30 -21.35 -9.34 -0.72
CA ASP A 30 -21.85 -7.97 -0.65
C ASP A 30 -21.81 -7.50 0.81
N LEU A 31 -20.92 -6.55 1.08
CA LEU A 31 -20.66 -6.01 2.42
C LEU A 31 -21.31 -4.64 2.62
N SER A 32 -22.14 -4.17 1.68
CA SER A 32 -22.75 -2.82 1.70
C SER A 32 -23.64 -2.53 2.92
N SER A 33 -24.13 -3.59 3.59
CA SER A 33 -24.88 -3.43 4.85
C SER A 33 -24.00 -3.08 6.06
N LEU A 34 -22.67 -3.16 5.91
CA LEU A 34 -21.71 -2.89 6.97
C LEU A 34 -21.30 -1.41 6.95
N PRO A 35 -21.22 -0.75 8.12
CA PRO A 35 -20.65 0.59 8.16
C PRO A 35 -19.15 0.53 7.82
N MET A 36 -18.69 1.51 7.05
CA MET A 36 -17.26 1.78 6.88
C MET A 36 -16.76 2.49 8.13
N LEU A 37 -16.09 1.74 8.99
CA LEU A 37 -15.57 2.25 10.26
C LEU A 37 -14.18 2.85 10.05
N ASP A 38 -13.84 3.87 10.84
CA ASP A 38 -12.47 4.36 10.92
C ASP A 38 -11.53 3.25 11.38
N ASN A 39 -10.35 3.21 10.77
CA ASN A 39 -9.39 2.12 10.92
C ASN A 39 -8.69 2.09 12.30
N MET A 40 -8.58 3.24 12.97
CA MET A 40 -7.86 3.37 14.23
C MET A 40 -8.79 3.44 15.45
N ASP A 41 -10.05 3.83 15.27
CA ASP A 41 -11.01 4.02 16.38
C ASP A 41 -11.37 2.72 17.11
N ASN A 42 -11.21 1.58 16.45
CA ASN A 42 -11.75 0.29 16.92
C ASN A 42 -10.68 -0.71 17.38
N ILE A 43 -9.44 -0.24 17.63
CA ILE A 43 -8.33 -1.13 18.02
C ILE A 43 -8.63 -1.92 19.30
N SER A 44 -9.39 -1.35 20.23
CA SER A 44 -9.78 -2.02 21.48
C SER A 44 -10.67 -3.26 21.27
N LEU A 45 -11.36 -3.34 20.12
CA LEU A 45 -12.22 -4.47 19.73
C LEU A 45 -11.41 -5.63 19.14
N LEU A 46 -10.18 -5.38 18.69
CA LEU A 46 -9.32 -6.41 18.11
C LEU A 46 -8.96 -7.46 19.16
N LYS A 47 -9.20 -8.73 18.83
CA LYS A 47 -8.78 -9.88 19.64
C LYS A 47 -7.87 -10.81 18.87
N ARG A 48 -7.99 -10.80 17.54
CA ARG A 48 -7.38 -11.76 16.62
C ARG A 48 -6.87 -11.03 15.39
N GLN A 49 -5.85 -11.58 14.77
CA GLN A 49 -5.25 -11.04 13.55
C GLN A 49 -4.72 -12.14 12.65
N GLN A 50 -4.59 -11.79 11.38
CA GLN A 50 -3.75 -12.50 10.42
C GLN A 50 -2.74 -11.52 9.85
N LYS A 51 -1.46 -11.86 10.01
CA LYS A 51 -0.34 -11.10 9.44
C LYS A 51 -0.16 -11.51 7.98
N VAL A 52 0.35 -10.60 7.17
CA VAL A 52 0.74 -10.90 5.79
C VAL A 52 2.22 -11.22 5.79
N GLN A 53 2.56 -12.49 5.56
CA GLN A 53 3.96 -12.93 5.47
C GLN A 53 4.58 -12.51 4.14
N TRP A 54 3.82 -12.65 3.05
CA TRP A 54 4.28 -12.26 1.73
C TRP A 54 3.26 -11.30 1.11
N PRO A 55 3.48 -9.98 1.25
CA PRO A 55 2.71 -8.97 0.54
C PRO A 55 3.26 -8.83 -0.89
N GLU A 56 2.72 -9.61 -1.83
CA GLU A 56 3.14 -9.58 -3.23
C GLU A 56 2.35 -8.54 -4.00
N PHE A 57 3.08 -7.58 -4.56
CA PHE A 57 2.51 -6.43 -5.23
C PHE A 57 2.94 -6.37 -6.69
N SER A 58 2.02 -6.01 -7.56
CA SER A 58 2.29 -5.77 -8.98
C SER A 58 1.54 -4.58 -9.55
N TRP A 59 2.11 -4.01 -10.62
CA TRP A 59 1.53 -2.92 -11.40
C TRP A 59 2.13 -2.89 -12.79
N GLU A 60 1.47 -2.19 -13.71
CA GLU A 60 1.99 -1.98 -15.07
C GLU A 60 3.12 -0.95 -15.04
N ALA A 61 4.34 -1.40 -15.35
CA ALA A 61 5.55 -0.59 -15.37
C ALA A 61 5.51 0.48 -16.49
N GLN A 62 4.79 0.17 -17.56
CA GLN A 62 4.64 0.97 -18.77
C GLN A 62 3.16 1.21 -19.07
N LYS A 63 2.44 1.83 -18.13
CA LYS A 63 1.01 2.08 -18.27
C LYS A 63 0.72 2.84 -19.58
N GLY A 64 -0.18 2.27 -20.40
CA GLY A 64 -0.57 2.82 -21.71
C GLY A 64 0.16 2.22 -22.91
N ALA A 65 1.15 1.33 -22.70
CA ALA A 65 1.70 0.51 -23.78
C ALA A 65 0.68 -0.54 -24.27
N SER A 66 0.85 -1.02 -25.51
CA SER A 66 -0.04 -2.05 -26.10
C SER A 66 0.09 -3.42 -25.40
N ASN A 67 1.26 -3.72 -24.85
CA ASN A 67 1.53 -4.86 -23.99
C ASN A 67 2.35 -4.37 -22.79
N PRO A 68 1.70 -3.78 -21.78
CA PRO A 68 2.40 -3.17 -20.66
C PRO A 68 3.10 -4.26 -19.86
N ASP A 69 4.41 -4.15 -19.76
CA ASP A 69 5.19 -4.97 -18.85
C ASP A 69 4.77 -4.71 -17.40
N ARG A 70 4.83 -5.74 -16.56
CA ARG A 70 4.33 -5.71 -15.18
C ARG A 70 5.49 -5.91 -14.22
N CYS A 71 5.63 -4.99 -13.27
CA CYS A 71 6.56 -5.13 -12.18
C CYS A 71 5.92 -5.93 -11.05
N PHE A 72 6.76 -6.68 -10.34
CA PHE A 72 6.43 -7.47 -9.16
C PHE A 72 7.43 -7.13 -8.05
N VAL A 73 6.93 -6.85 -6.86
CA VAL A 73 7.73 -6.54 -5.67
C VAL A 73 7.09 -7.26 -4.49
N MET A 74 7.92 -7.80 -3.61
CA MET A 74 7.43 -8.30 -2.33
C MET A 74 7.82 -7.29 -1.26
N PHE A 75 6.84 -6.70 -0.59
CA PHE A 75 7.13 -5.84 0.54
C PHE A 75 7.58 -6.66 1.74
N SER A 76 8.07 -5.95 2.76
CA SER A 76 8.61 -6.57 3.97
C SER A 76 7.52 -7.41 4.66
N PRO A 77 7.85 -8.64 5.09
CA PRO A 77 6.91 -9.46 5.85
C PRO A 77 6.35 -8.72 7.07
N ASP A 78 5.10 -9.01 7.43
CA ASP A 78 4.38 -8.42 8.57
C ASP A 78 4.14 -6.91 8.48
N ILE A 79 4.39 -6.27 7.34
CA ILE A 79 4.05 -4.84 7.13
C ILE A 79 2.55 -4.61 6.95
N SER A 80 1.79 -5.66 6.69
CA SER A 80 0.35 -5.61 6.46
C SER A 80 -0.34 -6.71 7.24
N ARG A 81 -1.57 -6.45 7.66
CA ARG A 81 -2.34 -7.37 8.50
C ARG A 81 -3.81 -6.99 8.55
N ILE A 82 -4.65 -7.95 8.90
CA ILE A 82 -6.08 -7.78 9.14
C ILE A 82 -6.41 -8.16 10.57
N GLY A 83 -7.17 -7.31 11.25
CA GLY A 83 -7.52 -7.42 12.66
C GLY A 83 -9.03 -7.50 12.85
N TYR A 84 -9.46 -8.42 13.71
CA TYR A 84 -10.85 -8.75 13.92
C TYR A 84 -11.14 -9.24 15.35
N ASP A 85 -12.43 -9.36 15.70
CA ASP A 85 -12.88 -9.91 16.98
C ASP A 85 -13.03 -11.44 16.97
N ASN A 86 -13.50 -12.03 18.07
CA ASN A 86 -13.68 -13.48 18.17
C ASN A 86 -14.79 -14.05 17.28
N THR A 87 -15.72 -13.22 16.82
CA THR A 87 -16.81 -13.64 15.92
C THR A 87 -16.38 -13.62 14.45
N GLY A 88 -15.28 -12.93 14.17
CA GLY A 88 -14.76 -12.73 12.82
C GLY A 88 -15.02 -11.35 12.23
N ARG A 89 -15.57 -10.39 12.98
CA ARG A 89 -15.80 -9.03 12.47
C ARG A 89 -14.49 -8.27 12.33
N VAL A 90 -14.20 -7.77 11.13
CA VAL A 90 -13.04 -6.90 10.87
C VAL A 90 -13.27 -5.50 11.43
N TYR A 91 -12.27 -4.99 12.13
CA TYR A 91 -12.27 -3.65 12.73
C TYR A 91 -11.05 -2.81 12.35
N SER A 92 -9.99 -3.41 11.80
CA SER A 92 -8.81 -2.69 11.37
C SER A 92 -8.05 -3.48 10.32
N ILE A 93 -7.52 -2.79 9.31
CA ILE A 93 -6.64 -3.31 8.27
C ILE A 93 -5.41 -2.41 8.22
N ILE A 94 -4.23 -3.00 8.20
CA ILE A 94 -2.99 -2.28 7.97
C ILE A 94 -2.50 -2.59 6.56
N CYS A 95 -2.35 -1.53 5.76
CA CYS A 95 -1.75 -1.56 4.43
C CYS A 95 -0.25 -1.25 4.48
N PRO A 96 0.51 -1.63 3.45
CA PRO A 96 1.96 -1.48 3.45
C PRO A 96 2.41 -0.02 3.36
N GLN A 97 3.67 0.19 3.77
CA GLN A 97 4.44 1.41 3.55
C GLN A 97 5.71 1.07 2.77
N GLN A 98 6.18 2.00 1.94
CA GLN A 98 7.37 1.79 1.13
C GLN A 98 8.20 3.08 1.01
N GLY A 99 9.52 2.92 0.92
CA GLY A 99 10.42 3.99 0.49
C GLY A 99 10.90 3.77 -0.95
N THR A 100 10.81 4.81 -1.79
CA THR A 100 11.45 4.85 -3.10
C THR A 100 12.73 5.67 -2.99
N PHE A 101 13.89 5.03 -3.12
CA PHE A 101 15.18 5.72 -3.13
C PHE A 101 15.48 6.30 -4.51
N ILE A 102 15.81 7.59 -4.56
CA ILE A 102 16.13 8.31 -5.79
C ILE A 102 17.58 8.81 -5.68
N PRO A 103 18.51 8.30 -6.52
CA PRO A 103 19.90 8.75 -6.51
C PRO A 103 20.02 10.28 -6.64
N GLY A 104 20.78 10.91 -5.74
CA GLY A 104 20.99 12.37 -5.72
C GLY A 104 19.88 13.19 -5.05
N VAL A 105 18.73 12.57 -4.74
CA VAL A 105 17.58 13.20 -4.08
C VAL A 105 17.32 12.59 -2.69
N GLY A 106 17.49 11.28 -2.54
CA GLY A 106 17.20 10.52 -1.32
C GLY A 106 15.86 9.80 -1.37
N THR A 107 15.32 9.45 -0.21
CA THR A 107 14.13 8.58 -0.11
C THR A 107 12.82 9.39 -0.11
N MET A 108 11.86 8.94 -0.91
CA MET A 108 10.47 9.38 -0.81
C MET A 108 9.66 8.29 -0.13
N ASN A 109 8.95 8.65 0.94
CA ASN A 109 8.01 7.77 1.62
C ASN A 109 6.71 7.69 0.80
N VAL A 110 6.17 6.48 0.70
CA VAL A 110 4.86 6.16 0.16
C VAL A 110 4.11 5.37 1.22
N GLU A 111 2.99 5.90 1.68
CA GLU A 111 2.11 5.23 2.63
C GLU A 111 0.72 5.07 2.05
N VAL A 112 0.17 3.86 2.18
CA VAL A 112 -1.25 3.61 1.93
C VAL A 112 -1.99 3.69 3.26
N THR A 113 -2.67 4.81 3.51
CA THR A 113 -3.47 4.98 4.73
C THR A 113 -4.86 4.40 4.52
N VAL A 114 -5.26 3.39 5.30
CA VAL A 114 -6.66 2.93 5.36
C VAL A 114 -7.49 3.98 6.10
N THR A 115 -8.54 4.46 5.45
CA THR A 115 -9.46 5.51 5.94
C THR A 115 -10.84 4.99 6.28
N GLY A 116 -11.14 3.77 5.85
CA GLY A 116 -12.38 3.08 6.17
C GLY A 116 -12.22 1.59 5.91
N GLN A 117 -12.85 0.76 6.73
CA GLN A 117 -12.89 -0.68 6.52
C GLN A 117 -14.21 -1.30 6.99
N GLY A 118 -14.52 -2.49 6.48
CA GLY A 118 -15.55 -3.36 7.03
C GLY A 118 -15.48 -4.75 6.40
N GLY A 119 -15.68 -5.80 7.18
CA GLY A 119 -15.61 -7.15 6.62
C GLY A 119 -15.68 -8.25 7.66
N TRP A 120 -15.26 -9.43 7.23
CA TRP A 120 -15.18 -10.62 8.04
C TRP A 120 -13.99 -11.51 7.69
N VAL A 121 -13.51 -12.22 8.71
CA VAL A 121 -12.57 -13.34 8.60
C VAL A 121 -13.25 -14.55 9.23
N ASP A 122 -13.05 -15.73 8.68
CA ASP A 122 -13.53 -16.99 9.22
C ASP A 122 -12.35 -17.97 9.36
N GLU A 123 -11.95 -18.20 10.61
CA GLU A 123 -10.81 -19.06 10.95
C GLU A 123 -11.20 -20.53 10.80
N SER A 124 -10.99 -21.09 9.61
CA SER A 124 -11.14 -22.53 9.37
C SER A 124 -9.80 -23.25 9.48
N ASP A 125 -9.81 -24.45 10.01
CA ASP A 125 -8.65 -25.35 10.09
C ASP A 125 -8.25 -25.95 8.72
N THR A 126 -8.99 -25.67 7.64
CA THR A 126 -8.74 -26.24 6.32
C THR A 126 -8.56 -25.23 5.20
N VAL A 127 -9.12 -24.01 5.31
CA VAL A 127 -9.10 -23.01 4.24
C VAL A 127 -9.18 -21.60 4.83
N ASN A 128 -8.25 -20.71 4.48
CA ASN A 128 -8.42 -19.28 4.74
C ASN A 128 -9.70 -18.77 4.07
N ASN A 129 -10.54 -18.07 4.82
CA ASN A 129 -11.74 -17.45 4.31
C ASN A 129 -11.89 -16.04 4.89
N LEU A 130 -12.02 -15.05 4.01
CA LEU A 130 -12.21 -13.65 4.38
C LEU A 130 -12.96 -12.92 3.28
N ALA A 131 -13.63 -11.84 3.63
CA ALA A 131 -14.03 -10.79 2.70
C ALA A 131 -14.03 -9.46 3.45
N ALA A 132 -13.36 -8.46 2.90
CA ALA A 132 -13.34 -7.12 3.48
C ALA A 132 -13.42 -6.06 2.40
N ASP A 133 -13.98 -4.92 2.72
CA ASP A 133 -14.02 -3.74 1.89
C ASP A 133 -13.21 -2.66 2.59
N MET A 134 -12.43 -1.89 1.84
CA MET A 134 -11.64 -0.81 2.38
C MET A 134 -11.58 0.41 1.48
N MET A 135 -11.27 1.54 2.11
CA MET A 135 -10.98 2.82 1.47
C MET A 135 -9.57 3.23 1.84
N VAL A 136 -8.76 3.62 0.87
CA VAL A 136 -7.39 4.06 1.14
C VAL A 136 -7.06 5.40 0.50
N LEU A 137 -6.09 6.09 1.09
CA LEU A 137 -5.49 7.29 0.53
C LEU A 137 -3.98 7.08 0.45
N GLY A 138 -3.42 7.26 -0.75
CA GLY A 138 -1.97 7.28 -0.93
C GLY A 138 -1.39 8.60 -0.42
N LYS A 139 -0.27 8.54 0.30
CA LYS A 139 0.48 9.71 0.77
C LYS A 139 1.93 9.59 0.34
N VAL A 140 2.48 10.66 -0.23
CA VAL A 140 3.87 10.73 -0.68
C VAL A 140 4.57 11.96 -0.11
N TRP A 141 5.73 11.79 0.51
CA TRP A 141 6.54 12.90 1.05
C TRP A 141 8.03 12.55 1.08
N PHE A 142 8.88 13.58 1.21
CA PHE A 142 10.32 13.38 1.35
C PHE A 142 10.65 12.88 2.76
N SER A 143 11.42 11.80 2.87
CA SER A 143 11.93 11.32 4.16
C SER A 143 12.87 12.35 4.80
N PRO A 144 13.10 12.29 6.12
CA PRO A 144 14.14 13.07 6.78
C PRO A 144 15.53 12.90 6.14
N SER A 145 15.83 11.71 5.62
CA SER A 145 17.11 11.42 4.97
C SER A 145 17.30 12.13 3.63
N ALA A 146 16.23 12.27 2.84
CA ALA A 146 16.28 13.05 1.61
C ALA A 146 16.72 14.49 1.87
N LYS A 147 16.30 15.07 3.01
CA LYS A 147 16.68 16.44 3.43
C LYS A 147 18.17 16.63 3.69
N GLN A 148 18.94 15.55 3.83
CA GLN A 148 20.38 15.62 4.00
C GLN A 148 21.14 15.73 2.67
N THR A 149 20.49 15.48 1.53
CA THR A 149 21.14 15.61 0.23
C THR A 149 21.30 17.08 -0.17
N PRO A 150 22.42 17.48 -0.81
CA PRO A 150 22.65 18.89 -1.17
C PRO A 150 21.55 19.50 -2.03
N PHE A 151 20.96 18.71 -2.93
CA PHE A 151 19.86 19.16 -3.80
C PHE A 151 18.61 19.47 -2.98
N VAL A 152 18.13 18.51 -2.19
CA VAL A 152 16.90 18.66 -1.41
C VAL A 152 17.06 19.67 -0.28
N LYS A 153 18.25 19.79 0.30
CA LYS A 153 18.54 20.84 1.29
C LYS A 153 18.34 22.24 0.69
N LYS A 154 18.96 22.52 -0.48
CA LYS A 154 18.80 23.80 -1.18
C LYS A 154 17.35 24.08 -1.57
N LEU A 155 16.63 23.04 -2.01
CA LEU A 155 15.21 23.11 -2.31
C LEU A 155 14.40 23.59 -1.09
N TRP A 156 14.60 22.96 0.08
CA TRP A 156 13.88 23.35 1.29
C TRP A 156 14.34 24.69 1.88
N ASP A 157 15.62 25.05 1.72
CA ASP A 157 16.10 26.38 2.11
C ASP A 157 15.32 27.48 1.35
N LYS A 158 15.07 27.30 0.04
CA LYS A 158 14.26 28.23 -0.78
C LYS A 158 12.78 28.28 -0.38
N PHE A 159 12.23 27.20 0.17
CA PHE A 159 10.83 27.15 0.60
C PHE A 159 10.60 27.51 2.07
N SER A 160 11.66 27.60 2.87
CA SER A 160 11.61 27.80 4.33
C SER A 160 10.77 29.02 4.78
N GLN A 161 10.67 30.05 3.93
CA GLN A 161 9.92 31.28 4.22
C GLN A 161 8.50 31.31 3.62
N SER A 162 8.11 30.29 2.84
CA SER A 162 6.85 30.32 2.08
C SER A 162 5.61 30.04 2.95
N ASN A 163 5.74 29.33 4.07
CA ASN A 163 4.64 28.76 4.86
C ASN A 163 3.63 27.93 4.03
N LEU A 164 4.02 27.48 2.83
CA LEU A 164 3.17 26.69 1.94
C LEU A 164 3.28 25.19 2.26
N PRO A 165 2.21 24.39 2.03
CA PRO A 165 2.16 22.98 2.39
C PRO A 165 2.92 22.07 1.39
N PHE A 166 4.22 22.31 1.24
CA PHE A 166 5.09 21.44 0.45
C PHE A 166 5.32 20.09 1.13
N PRO A 167 5.54 19.00 0.36
CA PRO A 167 5.56 17.63 0.86
C PRO A 167 6.88 17.24 1.55
N SER A 168 7.36 18.12 2.43
CA SER A 168 8.55 17.91 3.25
C SER A 168 8.31 17.00 4.45
N ASP A 169 7.05 16.67 4.78
CA ASP A 169 6.67 15.79 5.88
C ASP A 169 5.31 15.13 5.60
N LYS A 170 4.93 14.17 6.45
CA LYS A 170 3.67 13.41 6.32
C LYS A 170 2.43 14.29 6.45
N LYS A 171 2.47 15.38 7.24
CA LYS A 171 1.34 16.29 7.43
C LYS A 171 1.01 17.03 6.13
N ASN A 172 2.04 17.39 5.38
CA ASN A 172 1.95 18.09 4.11
C ASN A 172 2.12 17.17 2.89
N ALA A 173 2.00 15.85 3.07
CA ALA A 173 2.20 14.88 2.01
C ALA A 173 1.30 15.12 0.79
N ILE A 174 1.82 14.79 -0.39
CA ILE A 174 1.03 14.69 -1.62
C ILE A 174 0.01 13.57 -1.39
N LYS A 175 -1.27 13.90 -1.51
CA LYS A 175 -2.36 12.94 -1.36
C LYS A 175 -2.78 12.45 -2.74
N VAL A 176 -2.71 11.14 -2.98
CA VAL A 176 -3.14 10.49 -4.22
C VAL A 176 -4.45 9.77 -3.95
N THR A 177 -5.49 10.12 -4.70
CA THR A 177 -6.80 9.47 -4.58
C THR A 177 -6.73 8.04 -5.11
N THR A 178 -7.61 7.18 -4.60
CA THR A 178 -7.72 5.80 -5.05
C THR A 178 -9.19 5.42 -5.20
N HIS A 179 -9.47 4.42 -6.03
CA HIS A 179 -10.81 3.92 -6.24
C HIS A 179 -10.78 2.47 -6.69
N LYS A 180 -11.96 1.84 -6.71
CA LYS A 180 -12.16 0.51 -7.26
C LYS A 180 -11.71 0.46 -8.71
N ALA A 181 -11.01 -0.61 -9.07
CA ALA A 181 -10.58 -0.83 -10.44
C ALA A 181 -11.75 -0.68 -11.41
N GLN A 182 -11.55 0.14 -12.44
CA GLN A 182 -12.50 0.43 -13.52
C GLN A 182 -13.79 1.14 -13.08
N ASP A 183 -13.87 1.63 -11.84
CA ASP A 183 -15.01 2.39 -11.32
C ASP A 183 -14.54 3.61 -10.48
N PRO A 184 -14.28 4.77 -11.13
CA PRO A 184 -13.77 5.96 -10.45
C PRO A 184 -14.76 6.61 -9.48
N ASN A 185 -16.04 6.24 -9.53
CA ASN A 185 -17.05 6.77 -8.61
C ASN A 185 -17.15 5.94 -7.33
N GLN A 186 -16.43 4.82 -7.25
CA GLN A 186 -16.48 3.90 -6.14
C GLN A 186 -15.16 3.93 -5.36
N GLY A 187 -15.13 4.67 -4.25
CA GLY A 187 -13.95 4.79 -3.37
C GLY A 187 -13.71 3.56 -2.49
N ILE A 188 -14.66 2.62 -2.43
CA ILE A 188 -14.56 1.37 -1.68
C ILE A 188 -14.14 0.25 -2.63
N PHE A 189 -13.06 -0.44 -2.33
CA PHE A 189 -12.62 -1.56 -3.14
C PHE A 189 -12.42 -2.84 -2.33
N PRO A 190 -12.69 -3.99 -2.97
CA PRO A 190 -12.81 -5.25 -2.27
C PRO A 190 -11.46 -5.93 -2.04
N VAL A 191 -11.28 -6.49 -0.86
CA VAL A 191 -10.31 -7.53 -0.52
C VAL A 191 -11.07 -8.86 -0.50
N ARG A 192 -10.70 -9.78 -1.37
CA ARG A 192 -11.38 -11.08 -1.52
C ARG A 192 -10.39 -12.22 -1.44
N LYS A 193 -10.85 -13.37 -1.00
CA LYS A 193 -10.07 -14.60 -0.97
C LYS A 193 -9.67 -15.02 -2.40
N GLY A 194 -8.47 -15.56 -2.52
CA GLY A 194 -7.90 -16.03 -3.78
C GLY A 194 -6.80 -15.11 -4.30
N GLU A 195 -6.11 -15.56 -5.33
CA GLU A 195 -5.20 -14.73 -6.11
C GLU A 195 -5.99 -13.89 -7.12
N THR A 196 -5.36 -12.85 -7.65
CA THR A 196 -5.90 -12.15 -8.82
C THR A 196 -6.18 -13.13 -9.97
N THR A 197 -7.21 -12.80 -10.75
CA THR A 197 -7.56 -13.52 -11.98
C THR A 197 -7.31 -12.69 -13.24
N THR A 198 -6.81 -11.45 -13.08
CA THR A 198 -6.60 -10.52 -14.21
C THR A 198 -5.31 -10.79 -14.97
N PHE A 199 -4.36 -11.49 -14.35
CA PHE A 199 -3.13 -11.99 -14.97
C PHE A 199 -2.61 -13.20 -14.18
N GLU A 200 -1.68 -13.94 -14.77
CA GLU A 200 -0.95 -15.00 -14.06
C GLU A 200 0.21 -14.38 -13.27
N SER A 201 0.30 -14.65 -11.98
CA SER A 201 1.49 -14.29 -11.19
C SER A 201 2.68 -15.19 -11.56
N PRO A 202 3.91 -14.66 -11.59
CA PRO A 202 5.11 -15.48 -11.79
C PRO A 202 5.34 -16.37 -10.57
N ASP A 203 5.97 -17.53 -10.78
CA ASP A 203 6.15 -18.53 -9.71
C ASP A 203 6.90 -18.00 -8.48
N PHE A 204 7.83 -17.05 -8.66
CA PHE A 204 8.54 -16.46 -7.54
C PHE A 204 7.66 -15.62 -6.61
N ALA A 205 6.46 -15.22 -7.05
CA ALA A 205 5.49 -14.40 -6.31
C ALA A 205 4.30 -15.24 -5.79
N LYS A 206 4.37 -16.58 -5.91
CA LYS A 206 3.38 -17.51 -5.37
C LYS A 206 3.91 -18.18 -4.11
N HIS A 207 3.05 -18.33 -3.10
CA HIS A 207 3.43 -18.87 -1.78
C HIS A 207 2.42 -19.94 -1.33
N TYR A 208 2.46 -21.10 -1.97
CA TYR A 208 1.52 -22.21 -1.70
C TYR A 208 1.61 -22.75 -0.27
N GLU A 209 2.68 -22.44 0.44
CA GLU A 209 2.89 -22.77 1.84
C GLU A 209 2.04 -21.95 2.81
N ALA A 210 1.53 -20.79 2.38
CA ALA A 210 0.78 -19.84 3.20
C ALA A 210 -0.49 -20.44 3.80
N TYR A 211 -1.01 -19.79 4.84
CA TYR A 211 -2.31 -20.16 5.41
C TYR A 211 -3.45 -19.88 4.42
N GLY A 212 -3.32 -18.79 3.67
CA GLY A 212 -4.09 -18.56 2.47
C GLY A 212 -3.78 -17.20 1.86
N VAL A 213 -4.56 -16.83 0.86
CA VAL A 213 -4.30 -15.65 0.04
C VAL A 213 -5.57 -14.82 -0.12
N GLY A 214 -5.39 -13.51 -0.02
CA GLY A 214 -6.38 -12.52 -0.43
C GLY A 214 -5.84 -11.70 -1.59
N ASN A 215 -6.74 -11.24 -2.45
CA ASN A 215 -6.47 -10.35 -3.53
C ASN A 215 -7.16 -9.00 -3.31
N VAL A 216 -6.47 -7.94 -3.71
CA VAL A 216 -7.05 -6.61 -3.85
C VAL A 216 -6.54 -5.93 -5.10
N GLU A 217 -7.42 -5.18 -5.75
CA GLU A 217 -7.12 -4.33 -6.89
C GLU A 217 -7.57 -2.90 -6.60
N VAL A 218 -6.64 -1.96 -6.71
CA VAL A 218 -6.89 -0.54 -6.50
C VAL A 218 -6.38 0.26 -7.69
N GLN A 219 -7.19 1.19 -8.19
CA GLN A 219 -6.80 2.06 -9.29
C GLN A 219 -6.41 3.44 -8.76
N MET A 220 -5.32 3.98 -9.30
CA MET A 220 -4.78 5.27 -8.94
C MET A 220 -5.54 6.42 -9.59
N GLY A 221 -6.01 7.34 -8.76
CA GLY A 221 -6.62 8.59 -9.19
C GLY A 221 -5.62 9.75 -9.24
N PRO A 222 -6.10 10.98 -9.48
CA PRO A 222 -5.26 12.18 -9.45
C PRO A 222 -4.83 12.57 -8.04
N ILE A 223 -3.86 13.49 -7.97
CA ILE A 223 -3.52 14.20 -6.73
C ILE A 223 -4.69 15.03 -6.22
N VAL A 224 -4.91 15.03 -4.90
CA VAL A 224 -5.82 15.97 -4.23
C VAL A 224 -5.16 17.35 -4.27
N LYS A 225 -5.87 18.34 -4.82
CA LYS A 225 -5.38 19.72 -4.93
C LYS A 225 -5.37 20.39 -3.56
N THR A 226 -4.35 21.21 -3.33
CA THR A 226 -4.16 22.03 -2.12
C THR A 226 -4.88 23.38 -2.21
N ASN A 227 -5.52 23.67 -3.35
CA ASN A 227 -6.04 24.98 -3.73
C ASN A 227 -4.95 26.05 -3.85
N ASN A 228 -3.71 25.63 -4.08
CA ASN A 228 -2.59 26.50 -4.37
C ASN A 228 -1.88 25.94 -5.60
N GLU A 229 -2.07 26.60 -6.75
CA GLU A 229 -1.55 26.14 -8.05
C GLU A 229 -0.03 25.93 -8.04
N TYR A 230 0.67 26.77 -7.29
CA TYR A 230 2.11 26.71 -7.15
C TYR A 230 2.55 25.42 -6.42
N VAL A 231 1.93 25.09 -5.28
CA VAL A 231 2.16 23.81 -4.58
C VAL A 231 1.68 22.62 -5.41
N ASP A 232 0.53 22.73 -6.07
CA ASP A 232 -0.04 21.64 -6.86
C ASP A 232 0.81 21.27 -8.08
N THR A 233 1.47 22.26 -8.68
CA THR A 233 2.42 22.05 -9.79
C THR A 233 3.67 21.35 -9.28
N PHE A 234 4.24 21.80 -8.17
CA PHE A 234 5.39 21.15 -7.54
C PHE A 234 5.08 19.70 -7.14
N ASN A 235 3.92 19.46 -6.54
CA ASN A 235 3.47 18.13 -6.15
C ASN A 235 3.38 17.19 -7.36
N GLN A 236 2.89 17.68 -8.50
CA GLN A 236 2.86 16.87 -9.72
C GLN A 236 4.28 16.53 -10.21
N LEU A 237 5.20 17.49 -10.24
CA LEU A 237 6.59 17.23 -10.65
C LEU A 237 7.28 16.19 -9.76
N VAL A 238 7.04 16.26 -8.45
CA VAL A 238 7.56 15.31 -7.46
C VAL A 238 6.95 13.91 -7.66
N LEU A 239 5.63 13.82 -7.90
CA LEU A 239 4.97 12.54 -8.17
C LEU A 239 5.44 11.92 -9.50
N ASP A 240 5.69 12.74 -10.52
CA ASP A 240 6.24 12.29 -11.81
C ASP A 240 7.65 11.71 -11.64
N LEU A 241 8.50 12.38 -10.84
CA LEU A 241 9.82 11.86 -10.50
C LEU A 241 9.72 10.51 -9.79
N HIS A 242 8.84 10.41 -8.79
CA HIS A 242 8.57 9.14 -8.11
C HIS A 242 8.14 8.05 -9.09
N ASN A 243 7.23 8.36 -10.03
CA ASN A 243 6.75 7.42 -11.03
C ASN A 243 7.86 6.96 -11.98
N LEU A 244 8.75 7.84 -12.42
CA LEU A 244 9.93 7.42 -13.20
C LEU A 244 10.82 6.43 -12.43
N CYS A 245 10.96 6.61 -11.11
CA CYS A 245 11.77 5.75 -10.25
C CYS A 245 11.08 4.46 -9.79
N SER A 246 9.76 4.36 -9.92
CA SER A 246 8.96 3.21 -9.47
C SER A 246 8.25 2.49 -10.61
N GLY A 247 8.57 2.81 -11.86
CA GLY A 247 7.90 2.21 -13.02
C GLY A 247 6.42 2.58 -13.05
N ASN A 248 6.10 3.86 -12.90
CA ASN A 248 4.74 4.40 -12.99
C ASN A 248 3.73 3.84 -11.98
N MET A 249 4.21 3.34 -10.83
CA MET A 249 3.36 2.72 -9.80
C MET A 249 2.19 3.61 -9.37
N LEU A 250 2.43 4.90 -9.14
CA LEU A 250 1.41 5.87 -8.71
C LEU A 250 0.88 6.72 -9.88
N GLN A 251 1.13 6.30 -11.13
CA GLN A 251 0.58 7.00 -12.28
C GLN A 251 -0.94 6.87 -12.27
N LYS A 252 -1.63 7.98 -12.57
CA LYS A 252 -3.08 7.99 -12.73
C LYS A 252 -3.51 6.87 -13.69
N ASP A 253 -4.61 6.20 -13.34
CA ASP A 253 -5.23 5.09 -14.03
C ASP A 253 -4.47 3.76 -13.99
N ASN A 254 -3.29 3.71 -13.35
CA ASN A 254 -2.61 2.44 -13.09
C ASN A 254 -3.40 1.60 -12.09
N ILE A 255 -3.39 0.28 -12.28
CA ILE A 255 -4.04 -0.68 -11.39
C ILE A 255 -2.95 -1.41 -10.61
N LEU A 256 -3.00 -1.21 -9.31
CA LEU A 256 -2.18 -1.80 -8.29
C LEU A 256 -2.87 -3.07 -7.81
N THR A 257 -2.23 -4.24 -8.00
CA THR A 257 -2.79 -5.54 -7.65
C THR A 257 -1.95 -6.21 -6.56
N TRP A 258 -2.57 -6.59 -5.44
CA TRP A 258 -1.93 -7.35 -4.36
C TRP A 258 -2.44 -8.78 -4.30
N ASN A 259 -1.52 -9.73 -4.18
CA ASN A 259 -1.80 -11.03 -3.60
C ASN A 259 -1.14 -11.04 -2.21
N VAL A 260 -1.96 -10.94 -1.17
CA VAL A 260 -1.50 -10.92 0.23
C VAL A 260 -1.59 -12.33 0.81
N TRP A 261 -0.43 -12.91 1.10
CA TRP A 261 -0.32 -14.27 1.62
C TRP A 261 -0.20 -14.25 3.14
N PHE A 262 -1.21 -14.80 3.81
CA PHE A 262 -1.39 -14.70 5.25
C PHE A 262 -0.65 -15.78 6.03
N THR A 263 -0.23 -15.44 7.25
CA THR A 263 0.10 -16.39 8.30
C THR A 263 -1.17 -17.03 8.86
N GLU A 264 -1.00 -18.07 9.69
CA GLU A 264 -2.08 -18.58 10.53
C GLU A 264 -2.63 -17.47 11.45
N PRO A 265 -3.90 -17.58 11.91
CA PRO A 265 -4.46 -16.66 12.89
C PRO A 265 -3.65 -16.62 14.18
N SER A 266 -3.51 -15.42 14.76
CA SER A 266 -2.87 -15.21 16.06
C SER A 266 -3.69 -14.24 16.91
N LEU A 267 -3.41 -14.18 18.21
CA LEU A 267 -3.96 -13.14 19.06
C LEU A 267 -3.36 -11.78 18.71
N VAL A 268 -4.12 -10.71 18.95
CA VAL A 268 -3.66 -9.33 18.80
C VAL A 268 -2.98 -8.84 20.06
N ASP A 269 -1.80 -8.24 19.88
CA ASP A 269 -1.24 -7.28 20.82
C ASP A 269 -1.75 -5.89 20.41
N GLN A 270 -2.65 -5.31 21.22
CA GLN A 270 -3.29 -4.04 20.89
C GLN A 270 -2.36 -2.84 21.04
N GLU A 271 -1.30 -2.94 21.84
CA GLU A 271 -0.30 -1.88 22.00
C GLU A 271 0.60 -1.86 20.77
N GLU A 272 1.15 -3.02 20.40
CA GLU A 272 1.94 -3.15 19.17
C GLU A 272 1.12 -2.77 17.93
N TRP A 273 -0.16 -3.15 17.85
CA TRP A 273 -1.02 -2.77 16.72
C TRP A 273 -1.12 -1.25 16.52
N LYS A 274 -1.23 -0.47 17.62
CA LYS A 274 -1.33 1.00 17.55
C LYS A 274 -0.07 1.63 17.00
N GLU A 275 1.08 1.08 17.35
CA GLU A 275 2.39 1.61 17.01
C GLU A 275 2.95 1.02 15.72
N HIS A 276 2.33 -0.04 15.20
CA HIS A 276 2.82 -0.82 14.07
C HIS A 276 3.15 0.03 12.83
N ALA A 277 2.23 0.89 12.41
CA ALA A 277 2.45 1.77 11.26
C ALA A 277 3.57 2.79 11.53
N GLU A 278 3.76 3.21 12.77
CA GLU A 278 4.84 4.12 13.14
C GLU A 278 6.20 3.43 13.09
N LEU A 279 6.28 2.21 13.63
CA LEU A 279 7.50 1.40 13.62
C LEU A 279 8.04 1.19 12.21
N TRP A 280 7.17 0.84 11.25
CA TRP A 280 7.60 0.70 9.85
C TRP A 280 8.02 2.03 9.23
N ARG A 281 7.35 3.14 9.56
CA ARG A 281 7.71 4.47 9.07
C ARG A 281 9.11 4.87 9.54
N GLU A 282 9.40 4.69 10.83
CA GLU A 282 10.73 4.97 11.39
C GLU A 282 11.81 4.10 10.73
N SER A 283 11.51 2.83 10.41
CA SER A 283 12.47 1.95 9.72
C SER A 283 12.87 2.46 8.32
N ILE A 284 11.93 3.03 7.56
CA ILE A 284 12.21 3.62 6.24
C ILE A 284 13.09 4.87 6.39
N ASP A 285 12.80 5.67 7.42
CA ASP A 285 13.49 6.93 7.66
C ASP A 285 14.97 6.71 8.11
N VAL A 286 15.25 5.61 8.84
CA VAL A 286 16.60 5.26 9.32
C VAL A 286 17.47 4.61 8.23
N ASP A 287 16.97 3.59 7.53
CA ASP A 287 17.80 2.78 6.61
C ASP A 287 17.83 3.32 5.17
N HIS A 288 17.09 4.39 4.91
CA HIS A 288 17.04 5.10 3.62
C HIS A 288 16.66 4.20 2.42
N THR A 289 16.05 3.06 2.72
CA THR A 289 15.64 1.99 1.80
C THR A 289 14.25 1.49 2.22
N SER A 290 13.59 0.69 1.38
CA SER A 290 12.38 -0.03 1.83
C SER A 290 12.72 -0.85 3.09
N PRO A 291 11.79 -1.05 4.04
CA PRO A 291 12.11 -1.62 5.34
C PRO A 291 12.92 -2.91 5.24
N THR A 292 14.00 -3.01 5.99
CA THR A 292 15.13 -3.96 5.87
C THR A 292 14.84 -5.42 6.24
N GLY A 293 13.57 -5.85 6.13
CA GLY A 293 13.18 -7.26 6.21
C GLY A 293 13.50 -8.05 4.94
N GLU A 294 13.00 -9.28 4.85
CA GLU A 294 13.17 -10.19 3.69
C GLU A 294 12.45 -9.73 2.40
N GLY A 295 12.06 -8.45 2.30
CA GLY A 295 11.47 -7.83 1.12
C GLY A 295 12.37 -7.97 -0.12
N ARG A 296 11.78 -7.90 -1.31
CA ARG A 296 12.50 -8.11 -2.58
C ARG A 296 12.31 -6.92 -3.50
N SER A 297 13.39 -6.46 -4.14
CA SER A 297 13.35 -5.37 -5.12
C SER A 297 12.40 -5.67 -6.28
N ALA A 298 11.84 -4.61 -6.87
CA ALA A 298 10.95 -4.73 -8.02
C ALA A 298 11.65 -5.42 -9.21
N ARG A 299 10.92 -6.30 -9.88
CA ARG A 299 11.38 -7.06 -11.04
C ARG A 299 10.25 -7.34 -12.02
N HIS A 300 10.60 -7.56 -13.27
CA HIS A 300 9.69 -7.93 -14.33
C HIS A 300 9.22 -9.37 -14.17
N PHE A 301 8.26 -9.79 -14.99
CA PHE A 301 7.70 -11.14 -14.95
C PHE A 301 8.76 -12.24 -15.12
N ASP A 302 9.77 -12.01 -15.94
CA ASP A 302 10.88 -12.94 -16.19
C ASP A 302 11.94 -12.95 -15.05
N GLY A 303 11.74 -12.14 -14.02
CA GLY A 303 12.62 -12.01 -12.87
C GLY A 303 13.76 -11.00 -13.05
N THR A 304 13.88 -10.34 -14.21
CA THR A 304 14.88 -9.30 -14.39
C THR A 304 14.57 -8.09 -13.48
N PRO A 305 15.58 -7.51 -12.80
CA PRO A 305 15.34 -6.36 -11.92
C PRO A 305 14.81 -5.16 -12.68
N PHE A 306 13.81 -4.48 -12.12
CA PHE A 306 13.39 -3.17 -12.63
C PHE A 306 14.50 -2.15 -12.39
N GLN A 307 14.80 -1.36 -13.42
CA GLN A 307 15.77 -0.27 -13.34
C GLN A 307 15.18 0.99 -13.97
N PRO A 308 15.16 2.13 -13.25
CA PRO A 308 14.68 3.37 -13.82
C PRO A 308 15.65 3.87 -14.91
N ILE A 309 15.11 4.50 -15.95
CA ILE A 309 15.90 5.09 -17.03
C ILE A 309 16.56 6.36 -16.50
N LYS A 310 17.87 6.30 -16.25
CA LYS A 310 18.65 7.36 -15.59
C LYS A 310 18.49 8.72 -16.27
N GLU A 311 18.49 8.76 -17.60
CA GLU A 311 18.38 9.99 -18.37
C GLU A 311 17.04 10.71 -18.14
N LEU A 312 15.94 9.95 -17.99
CA LEU A 312 14.62 10.51 -17.70
C LEU A 312 14.55 11.04 -16.27
N VAL A 313 15.15 10.31 -15.32
CA VAL A 313 15.24 10.74 -13.91
C VAL A 313 16.05 12.02 -13.79
N ASP A 314 17.24 12.08 -14.40
CA ASP A 314 18.10 13.27 -14.40
C ASP A 314 17.40 14.48 -15.05
N ALA A 315 16.71 14.27 -16.17
CA ALA A 315 15.93 15.31 -16.83
C ALA A 315 14.81 15.85 -15.93
N LYS A 316 14.10 14.97 -15.22
CA LYS A 316 13.03 15.38 -14.29
C LYS A 316 13.57 16.10 -13.06
N ILE A 317 14.71 15.68 -12.52
CA ILE A 317 15.40 16.40 -11.42
C ILE A 317 15.77 17.82 -11.89
N LYS A 318 16.31 17.95 -13.11
CA LYS A 318 16.63 19.26 -13.69
C LYS A 318 15.37 20.13 -13.86
N GLU A 319 14.28 19.55 -14.37
CA GLU A 319 13.01 20.26 -14.52
C GLU A 319 12.49 20.82 -13.19
N ILE A 320 12.56 20.01 -12.11
CA ILE A 320 12.22 20.47 -10.76
C ILE A 320 13.12 21.63 -10.34
N ALA A 321 14.44 21.51 -10.55
CA ALA A 321 15.39 22.56 -10.20
C ALA A 321 15.13 23.88 -10.94
N ASP A 322 14.93 23.81 -12.26
CA ASP A 322 14.63 24.97 -13.11
C ASP A 322 13.30 25.63 -12.70
N TRP A 323 12.28 24.82 -12.39
CA TRP A 323 11.00 25.32 -11.93
C TRP A 323 11.13 26.06 -10.59
N VAL A 324 11.88 25.52 -9.64
CA VAL A 324 12.13 26.15 -8.33
C VAL A 324 12.89 27.47 -8.51
N GLU A 325 13.94 27.49 -9.32
CA GLU A 325 14.74 28.71 -9.55
C GLU A 325 13.90 29.83 -10.22
N LYS A 326 13.02 29.48 -11.16
CA LYS A 326 12.16 30.44 -11.84
C LYS A 326 11.13 31.09 -10.89
N HIS A 327 10.62 30.37 -9.91
CA HIS A 327 9.50 30.83 -9.07
C HIS A 327 9.93 31.24 -7.65
N HIS A 328 11.11 30.80 -7.21
CA HIS A 328 11.75 31.14 -5.93
C HIS A 328 13.24 31.48 -6.14
N PRO A 329 13.56 32.65 -6.73
CA PRO A 329 14.94 33.09 -6.95
C PRO A 329 15.71 33.27 -5.64
#